data_AF-A0A931P9P4-F1
#
_entry.id   AF-A0A931P9P4-F1
#
_cell.length_a   1.000
_cell.length_b   1.000
_cell.length_c   1.000
_cell.angle_alpha   90.00
_cell.angle_beta   90.00
_cell.angle_gamma   90.00
#
_symmetry.space_group_name_H-M   'P 1'
#
loop_
_entity.id
_entity.type
_entity.pdbx_description
1 polymer ?
#
loop_
_entity_poly.entity_id
_entity_poly.type
_entity_poly.pdbx_seq_one_letter_code
_entity_poly.pdbx_strand_id
1 'polypeptide(L)'
;MIHLLILFWIYGCREPKPDPVREFIPGTYIRFSQHEFGTEYDTLVISLQNNSANEYKIIRKWKYERVLDGQPIEPEYKRVITAAIYSIENNFLRETETGDIYSFDTKEKLLFNGPLKYKKL
;
A
#
# COMPACT_ATOMS: atom_id res chain seq x y z
N MET A 1 42.10 -48.13 7.59
CA MET A 1 40.90 -48.09 6.73
C MET A 1 39.83 -47.31 7.48
N ILE A 2 39.88 -45.99 7.62
CA ILE A 2 39.69 -44.94 6.61
C ILE A 2 38.44 -45.19 5.74
N HIS A 3 37.45 -44.31 5.97
CA HIS A 3 36.22 -44.01 5.21
C HIS A 3 34.97 -44.88 5.45
N LEU A 4 34.05 -44.38 6.28
CA LEU A 4 32.69 -44.16 5.81
C LEU A 4 32.23 -42.77 6.29
N LEU A 5 32.38 -41.82 5.37
CA LEU A 5 32.09 -40.40 5.53
C LEU A 5 30.63 -40.15 5.90
N ILE A 6 30.43 -39.47 7.03
CA ILE A 6 29.69 -38.21 7.17
C ILE A 6 28.74 -37.91 5.98
N LEU A 7 27.48 -38.35 6.10
CA LEU A 7 26.32 -37.87 5.34
C LEU A 7 25.55 -36.87 6.20
N PHE A 8 26.24 -35.83 6.65
CA PHE A 8 25.66 -34.70 7.39
C PHE A 8 26.19 -33.42 6.77
N TRP A 9 25.62 -32.99 5.65
CA TRP A 9 25.66 -31.60 5.18
C TRP A 9 24.96 -31.48 3.84
N ILE A 10 23.69 -31.06 3.89
CA ILE A 10 23.19 -29.86 3.19
C ILE A 10 21.68 -29.71 3.46
N TYR A 11 21.31 -29.49 4.72
CA TYR A 11 20.12 -28.69 5.00
C TYR A 11 20.53 -27.23 4.82
N GLY A 12 20.60 -26.80 3.56
CA GLY A 12 20.65 -25.39 3.23
C GLY A 12 19.30 -24.78 3.60
N CYS A 13 19.19 -24.30 4.84
CA CYS A 13 18.08 -23.46 5.26
C CYS A 13 18.21 -22.16 4.45
N ARG A 14 17.61 -22.12 3.26
CA ARG A 14 17.46 -20.86 2.52
C ARG A 14 16.51 -20.02 3.36
N GLU A 15 17.04 -19.04 4.08
CA GLU A 15 16.20 -18.00 4.67
C GLU A 15 15.34 -17.42 3.54
N PRO A 16 14.00 -17.40 3.70
CA PRO A 16 13.14 -16.80 2.69
C PRO A 16 13.55 -15.33 2.56
N LYS A 17 13.95 -14.93 1.36
CA LYS A 17 14.26 -13.53 1.08
C LYS A 17 13.02 -12.69 1.42
N PRO A 18 13.20 -11.53 2.07
CA PRO A 18 12.08 -10.67 2.38
C PRO A 18 11.37 -10.26 1.09
N ASP A 19 10.03 -10.25 1.15
CA ASP A 19 9.19 -9.83 0.03
C ASP A 19 9.38 -8.31 -0.19
N PRO A 20 9.95 -7.87 -1.32
CA PRO A 20 10.25 -6.46 -1.56
C PRO A 20 8.99 -5.60 -1.64
N VAL A 21 7.84 -6.18 -2.03
CA VAL A 21 6.56 -5.46 -2.02
C VAL A 21 6.10 -5.23 -0.59
N ARG A 22 6.18 -6.26 0.26
CA ARG A 22 5.82 -6.16 1.68
C ARG A 22 6.60 -5.07 2.41
N GLU A 23 7.91 -4.98 2.17
CA GLU A 23 8.75 -3.89 2.72
C GLU A 23 8.38 -2.52 2.15
N PHE A 24 7.88 -2.47 0.92
CA PHE A 24 7.45 -1.26 0.26
C PHE A 24 6.08 -0.74 0.73
N ILE A 25 5.17 -1.58 1.27
CA ILE A 25 3.79 -1.16 1.62
C ILE A 25 3.71 -0.06 2.69
N PRO A 26 4.46 -0.11 3.81
CA PRO A 26 4.35 0.92 4.83
C PRO A 26 4.86 2.28 4.33
N GLY A 27 4.08 3.33 4.51
CA GLY A 27 4.47 4.70 4.17
C GLY A 27 3.31 5.64 3.88
N THR A 28 3.67 6.83 3.40
CA THR A 28 2.72 7.87 3.01
C THR A 28 2.67 7.97 1.49
N TYR A 29 1.45 7.92 0.95
CA TYR A 29 1.18 7.97 -0.47
C TYR A 29 0.25 9.13 -0.76
N ILE A 30 0.60 9.94 -1.77
CA ILE A 30 -0.15 11.14 -2.12
C ILE A 30 -0.61 11.07 -3.56
N ARG A 31 -1.81 11.61 -3.81
CA ARG A 31 -2.35 11.88 -5.13
C ARG A 31 -2.88 13.30 -5.17
N PHE A 32 -2.67 13.95 -6.29
CA PHE A 32 -3.24 15.24 -6.65
C PHE A 32 -3.97 15.11 -7.98
N SER A 33 -5.13 15.75 -8.12
CA SER A 33 -5.87 15.82 -9.38
C SER A 33 -6.59 17.16 -9.48
N GLN A 34 -6.57 17.79 -10.64
CA GLN A 34 -7.25 19.05 -10.91
C GLN A 34 -8.07 18.94 -12.19
N HIS A 35 -9.30 19.43 -12.15
CA HIS A 35 -10.22 19.43 -13.28
C HIS A 35 -11.20 20.62 -13.18
N GLU A 36 -12.11 20.74 -14.15
CA GLU A 36 -13.02 21.88 -14.28
C GLU A 36 -13.94 22.15 -13.07
N PHE A 37 -14.20 21.12 -12.26
CA PHE A 37 -15.09 21.21 -11.10
C PHE A 37 -14.34 21.40 -9.78
N GLY A 38 -13.02 21.26 -9.76
CA GLY A 38 -12.25 21.39 -8.54
C GLY A 38 -10.92 20.66 -8.51
N THR A 39 -10.36 20.61 -7.31
CA THR A 39 -9.05 20.03 -7.03
C THR A 39 -9.15 19.01 -5.89
N GLU A 40 -8.62 17.82 -6.12
CA GLU A 40 -8.58 16.71 -5.17
C GLU A 40 -7.16 16.54 -4.62
N TYR A 41 -7.07 16.46 -3.29
CA TYR A 41 -5.87 16.05 -2.57
C TYR A 41 -6.21 14.81 -1.78
N ASP A 42 -5.48 13.73 -2.00
CA ASP A 42 -5.73 12.46 -1.34
C ASP A 42 -4.43 11.90 -0.78
N THR A 43 -4.43 11.60 0.51
CA THR A 43 -3.29 11.05 1.23
C THR A 43 -3.69 9.75 1.90
N LEU A 44 -2.95 8.68 1.59
CA LEU A 44 -3.01 7.40 2.27
C LEU A 44 -1.78 7.25 3.16
N VAL A 45 -1.98 6.94 4.43
CA VAL A 45 -0.90 6.49 5.32
C VAL A 45 -1.15 5.03 5.63
N ILE A 46 -0.24 4.17 5.21
CA ILE A 46 -0.31 2.72 5.42
C ILE A 46 0.76 2.32 6.42
N SER A 47 0.37 1.56 7.44
CA SER A 47 1.27 1.09 8.48
C SER A 47 0.99 -0.37 8.82
N LEU A 48 2.03 -1.14 9.15
CA LEU A 48 1.87 -2.51 9.61
C LEU A 48 1.12 -2.52 10.94
N GLN A 49 0.03 -3.28 11.01
CA GLN A 49 -0.79 -3.44 12.22
C GLN A 49 -0.50 -4.78 12.90
N ASN A 50 -0.42 -5.87 12.14
CA ASN A 50 -0.07 -7.19 12.65
C ASN A 50 0.79 -7.96 11.63
N ASN A 51 2.03 -8.25 12.02
CA ASN A 51 3.00 -8.91 11.16
C ASN A 51 2.63 -10.37 10.83
N SER A 52 2.06 -11.10 11.79
CA SER A 52 1.71 -12.52 11.62
C SER A 52 0.47 -12.71 10.75
N ALA A 53 -0.44 -11.74 10.76
CA ALA A 53 -1.65 -11.75 9.93
C ALA A 53 -1.47 -11.03 8.58
N ASN A 54 -0.29 -10.46 8.30
CA ASN A 54 -0.07 -9.56 7.17
C ASN A 54 -1.11 -8.43 7.10
N GLU A 55 -1.48 -7.90 8.26
CA GLU A 55 -2.52 -6.89 8.41
C GLU A 55 -1.91 -5.50 8.51
N TYR A 56 -2.54 -4.57 7.81
CA TYR A 56 -2.14 -3.18 7.70
C TYR A 56 -3.29 -2.28 8.08
N LYS A 57 -2.96 -1.16 8.70
CA LYS A 57 -3.86 -0.04 8.91
C LYS A 57 -3.70 0.96 7.79
N ILE A 58 -4.82 1.44 7.25
CA ILE A 58 -4.87 2.50 6.25
C ILE A 58 -5.60 3.70 6.86
N ILE A 59 -4.95 4.86 6.83
CA ILE A 59 -5.57 6.15 7.17
C ILE A 59 -5.64 6.97 5.88
N ARG A 60 -6.85 7.17 5.37
CA ARG A 60 -7.11 8.04 4.22
C ARG A 60 -7.57 9.42 4.68
N LYS A 61 -6.96 10.46 4.12
CA LYS A 61 -7.38 11.85 4.28
C LYS A 61 -7.59 12.42 2.89
N TRP A 62 -8.81 12.83 2.58
CA TRP A 62 -9.10 13.54 1.34
C TRP A 62 -9.49 14.99 1.64
N LYS A 63 -9.18 15.88 0.69
CA LYS A 63 -9.66 17.25 0.61
C LYS A 63 -10.15 17.48 -0.81
N TYR A 64 -11.33 18.04 -0.95
CA TYR A 64 -11.87 18.46 -2.24
C TYR A 64 -12.15 19.97 -2.23
N GLU A 65 -11.43 20.71 -3.06
CA GLU A 65 -11.66 22.13 -3.30
C GLU A 65 -12.59 22.27 -4.49
N ARG A 66 -13.87 22.55 -4.24
CA ARG A 66 -14.89 22.65 -5.29
C ARG A 66 -14.92 24.05 -5.90
N VAL A 67 -15.16 24.12 -7.20
CA VAL A 67 -15.44 25.35 -7.93
C VAL A 67 -16.89 25.29 -8.43
N LEU A 68 -17.69 26.30 -8.08
CA LEU A 68 -19.08 26.44 -8.51
C LEU A 68 -19.24 27.82 -9.18
N ASP A 69 -19.72 27.84 -10.42
CA ASP A 69 -19.87 29.08 -11.21
C ASP A 69 -18.58 29.93 -11.29
N GLY A 70 -17.43 29.25 -11.36
CA GLY A 70 -16.10 29.88 -11.39
C GLY A 70 -15.61 30.41 -10.03
N GLN A 71 -16.39 30.26 -8.96
CA GLN A 71 -16.03 30.70 -7.62
C GLN A 71 -15.60 29.50 -6.74
N PRO A 72 -14.44 29.57 -6.06
CA PRO A 72 -14.08 28.61 -5.03
C PRO A 72 -15.09 28.65 -3.89
N ILE A 73 -15.52 27.49 -3.41
CA ILE A 73 -16.36 27.36 -2.21
C ILE A 73 -15.60 26.68 -1.07
N GLU A 74 -16.22 26.60 0.11
CA GLU A 74 -15.65 25.93 1.27
C GLU A 74 -15.24 24.48 0.92
N PRO A 75 -14.00 24.06 1.17
CA PRO A 75 -13.55 22.71 0.84
C PRO A 75 -14.20 21.62 1.69
N GLU A 76 -14.36 20.44 1.09
CA GLU A 76 -14.80 19.24 1.80
C GLU A 76 -13.59 18.47 2.36
N TYR A 77 -13.74 17.94 3.58
CA TYR A 77 -12.73 17.11 4.23
C TYR A 77 -13.35 15.82 4.77
N LYS A 78 -12.65 14.70 4.61
CA LYS A 78 -13.02 13.41 5.22
C LYS A 78 -11.76 12.68 5.63
N ARG A 79 -11.90 11.93 6.71
CA ARG A 79 -10.90 11.02 7.20
C ARG A 79 -11.54 9.65 7.39
N VAL A 80 -10.91 8.63 6.83
CA VAL A 80 -11.34 7.24 6.96
C VAL A 80 -10.17 6.44 7.52
N ILE A 81 -10.46 5.55 8.46
CA ILE A 81 -9.49 4.59 9.01
C ILE A 81 -10.05 3.22 8.74
N THR A 82 -9.25 2.35 8.13
CA THR A 82 -9.64 0.97 7.84
C THR A 82 -8.44 0.03 8.01
N ALA A 83 -8.70 -1.27 7.90
CA ALA A 83 -7.71 -2.34 7.86
C ALA A 83 -7.65 -2.98 6.47
N ALA A 84 -6.52 -3.63 6.18
CA ALA A 84 -6.31 -4.35 4.95
C ALA A 84 -5.36 -5.54 5.16
N ILE A 85 -5.57 -6.60 4.38
CA ILE A 85 -4.75 -7.82 4.43
C ILE A 85 -3.93 -7.94 3.16
N TYR A 86 -2.63 -8.13 3.32
CA TYR A 86 -1.72 -8.33 2.19
C TYR A 86 -1.69 -9.80 1.76
N SER A 87 -1.96 -10.05 0.48
CA SER A 87 -1.83 -11.37 -0.13
C SER A 87 -0.44 -11.52 -0.72
N ILE A 88 0.40 -12.35 -0.10
CA ILE A 88 1.76 -12.66 -0.58
C ILE A 88 1.72 -13.33 -1.95
N GLU A 89 0.73 -14.20 -2.18
CA GLU A 89 0.58 -14.92 -3.45
C GLU A 89 0.27 -13.98 -4.62
N ASN A 90 -0.53 -12.94 -4.37
CA ASN A 90 -1.06 -12.07 -5.42
C ASN A 90 -0.42 -10.67 -5.43
N ASN A 91 0.46 -10.36 -4.48
CA ASN A 91 1.15 -9.07 -4.33
C ASN A 91 0.22 -7.84 -4.32
N PHE A 92 -0.95 -7.97 -3.67
CA PHE A 92 -1.86 -6.85 -3.44
C PHE A 92 -2.28 -6.76 -1.98
N LEU A 93 -2.66 -5.57 -1.58
CA LEU A 93 -3.28 -5.28 -0.29
C LEU A 93 -4.79 -5.14 -0.51
N ARG A 94 -5.60 -5.98 0.14
CA ARG A 94 -7.06 -5.93 0.07
C ARG A 94 -7.62 -5.30 1.33
N GLU A 95 -8.29 -4.18 1.16
CA GLU A 95 -9.01 -3.50 2.22
C GLU A 95 -10.23 -4.33 2.67
N THR A 96 -10.54 -4.31 3.97
CA THR A 96 -11.50 -5.25 4.57
C THR A 96 -12.96 -4.80 4.59
N GLU A 97 -13.24 -3.50 4.46
CA GLU A 97 -14.62 -2.96 4.56
C GLU A 97 -15.30 -2.83 3.18
N THR A 98 -14.63 -2.23 2.20
CA THR A 98 -15.09 -2.01 0.83
C THR A 98 -14.58 -3.08 -0.14
N GLY A 99 -13.47 -3.76 0.20
CA GLY A 99 -12.84 -4.74 -0.68
C GLY A 99 -11.91 -4.13 -1.73
N ASP A 100 -11.57 -2.84 -1.58
CA ASP A 100 -10.63 -2.13 -2.45
C ASP A 100 -9.31 -2.91 -2.55
N ILE A 101 -8.73 -2.92 -3.75
CA ILE A 101 -7.45 -3.58 -4.04
C ILE A 101 -6.40 -2.53 -4.31
N TYR A 102 -5.33 -2.56 -3.51
CA TYR A 102 -4.13 -1.76 -3.74
C TYR A 102 -3.01 -2.62 -4.30
N SER A 103 -2.48 -2.22 -5.45
CA SER A 103 -1.28 -2.83 -6.06
C SER A 103 -0.11 -1.84 -6.06
N PHE A 104 1.10 -2.35 -6.25
CA PHE A 104 2.33 -1.58 -6.01
C PHE A 104 3.32 -1.73 -7.17
N ASP A 105 3.93 -0.61 -7.55
CA ASP A 105 5.16 -0.58 -8.35
C ASP A 105 6.28 -0.04 -7.45
N THR A 106 7.12 -0.94 -6.96
CA THR A 106 8.20 -0.60 -6.02
C THR A 106 9.34 0.17 -6.68
N LYS A 107 9.52 0.04 -8.01
CA LYS A 107 10.57 0.74 -8.77
C LYS A 107 10.18 2.19 -8.96
N GLU A 108 8.96 2.42 -9.43
CA GLU A 108 8.42 3.76 -9.65
C GLU A 108 7.91 4.42 -8.37
N LYS A 109 7.93 3.68 -7.24
CA LYS A 109 7.40 4.11 -5.94
C LYS A 109 5.92 4.53 -6.02
N LEU A 110 5.11 3.70 -6.67
CA LEU A 110 3.68 3.96 -6.88
C LEU A 110 2.81 2.94 -6.14
N LEU A 111 1.65 3.41 -5.69
CA LEU A 111 0.52 2.61 -5.23
C LEU A 111 -0.67 2.91 -6.16
N PHE A 112 -1.39 1.86 -6.56
CA PHE A 112 -2.57 1.98 -7.41
C PHE A 112 -3.81 1.53 -6.64
N ASN A 113 -4.93 2.27 -6.80
CA ASN A 113 -6.27 1.79 -6.47
C ASN A 113 -7.10 1.87 -7.75
N GLY A 114 -7.24 0.73 -8.45
CA GLY A 114 -7.74 0.72 -9.82
C GLY A 114 -6.95 1.68 -10.72
N PRO A 115 -7.59 2.68 -11.37
CA PRO A 115 -6.91 3.65 -12.23
C PRO A 115 -6.18 4.76 -11.44
N LEU A 116 -6.46 4.93 -10.14
CA LEU A 116 -5.88 5.98 -9.33
C LEU A 116 -4.43 5.65 -9.01
N LYS A 117 -3.55 6.64 -9.18
CA LYS A 117 -2.11 6.51 -8.92
C LYS A 117 -1.73 7.41 -7.75
N TYR A 118 -1.05 6.84 -6.76
CA TYR A 118 -0.48 7.55 -5.64
C TYR A 118 1.03 7.41 -5.66
N LYS A 119 1.75 8.51 -5.44
CA LYS A 119 3.20 8.52 -5.29
C LYS A 119 3.57 8.36 -3.82
N LYS A 120 4.47 7.42 -3.53
CA LYS A 120 5.07 7.31 -2.19
C LYS A 120 6.08 8.44 -1.96
N LEU A 121 6.04 9.04 -0.77
CA LEU A 121 7.04 10.02 -0.31
C LEU A 121 8.37 9.34 0.05
#